data_AF-S3A2F0-F1
#
_entry.id   AF-S3A2F0-F1
#
_cell.length_a   1.000
_cell.length_b   1.000
_cell.length_c   1.000
_cell.angle_alpha   90.00
_cell.angle_beta   90.00
_cell.angle_gamma   90.00
#
_symmetry.space_group_name_H-M   'P 1'
#
loop_
_entity.id
_entity.type
_entity.pdbx_description
1 polymer ?
#
loop_
_entity_poly.entity_id
_entity_poly.type
_entity_poly.pdbx_seq_one_letter_code
_entity_poly.pdbx_strand_id
1 'polypeptide(L)'
;MNVLRRIVGLVVFAVVPVVGLSGCSTVASDPQGLAPEDELYLFDLSDPSFELATPCKDISDEQLQELGLRQMEEDEDPEVKSGLEMCSFFTQHDDSVVVTSAALKLPRLREDAVAIPYDVTSEKQPAFVFSENGSTGCTVAAETNQGTVLVEFSSNDFDMKTPEQDCPDAEKYFDILIGGKLNEYRSHRS
;
A
#
# COMPACT_ATOMS: atom_id res chain seq x y z
N MET A 1 -16.21 7.20 -3.34
CA MET A 1 -16.52 7.69 -4.71
C MET A 1 -16.88 9.19 -4.69
N ASN A 2 -15.93 10.12 -4.86
CA ASN A 2 -16.22 11.52 -5.27
C ASN A 2 -14.99 12.41 -5.57
N VAL A 3 -13.76 11.86 -5.55
CA VAL A 3 -12.56 12.66 -5.90
C VAL A 3 -12.28 12.63 -7.43
N LEU A 4 -12.65 11.54 -8.11
CA LEU A 4 -12.33 11.32 -9.53
C LEU A 4 -13.04 12.27 -10.54
N ARG A 5 -14.02 13.08 -10.11
CA ARG A 5 -14.84 13.89 -11.02
C ARG A 5 -14.37 15.33 -11.22
N ARG A 6 -13.34 15.80 -10.51
CA ARG A 6 -12.90 17.22 -10.60
C ARG A 6 -11.86 17.53 -11.67
N ILE A 7 -11.29 16.52 -12.34
CA ILE A 7 -10.18 16.73 -13.29
C ILE A 7 -10.66 16.97 -14.74
N VAL A 8 -11.93 16.68 -15.05
CA VAL A 8 -12.43 16.66 -16.45
C VAL A 8 -12.91 18.03 -16.97
N GLY A 9 -12.86 19.09 -16.18
CA GLY A 9 -13.47 20.38 -16.53
C GLY A 9 -12.47 21.50 -16.75
N LEU A 10 -11.76 21.55 -17.89
CA LEU A 10 -11.31 22.77 -18.58
C LEU A 10 -10.41 22.44 -19.79
N VAL A 11 -11.01 22.17 -20.95
CA VAL A 11 -10.32 22.39 -22.24
C VAL A 11 -11.25 23.20 -23.13
N VAL A 12 -11.21 24.52 -22.93
CA VAL A 12 -11.74 25.47 -23.91
C VAL A 12 -10.70 25.59 -25.02
N PHE A 13 -11.06 25.11 -26.20
CA PHE A 13 -10.32 25.25 -27.45
C PHE A 13 -9.93 26.72 -27.70
N ALA A 14 -8.63 26.99 -27.77
CA ALA A 14 -8.08 28.18 -28.43
C ALA A 14 -7.10 27.69 -29.51
N VAL A 15 -7.58 27.67 -30.76
CA VAL A 15 -6.76 27.38 -31.94
C VAL A 15 -6.21 28.70 -32.46
N VAL A 16 -4.90 28.92 -32.37
CA VAL A 16 -4.18 29.84 -33.28
C VAL A 16 -2.83 29.19 -33.64
N PRO A 17 -2.54 28.98 -34.94
CA PRO A 17 -1.29 28.37 -35.39
C PRO A 17 -0.23 29.45 -35.68
N VAL A 18 0.98 29.31 -35.15
CA VAL A 18 2.15 30.01 -35.71
C VAL A 18 3.37 29.08 -35.71
N VAL A 19 3.87 28.89 -36.92
CA VAL A 19 5.04 28.11 -37.34
C VAL A 19 6.34 28.79 -36.86
N GLY A 20 7.33 28.02 -36.39
CA GLY A 20 8.68 28.51 -36.16
C GLY A 20 9.66 27.40 -35.76
N LEU A 21 10.61 27.13 -36.65
CA LEU A 21 11.63 26.07 -36.62
C LEU A 21 12.68 26.23 -35.51
N SER A 22 13.41 25.13 -35.31
CA SER A 22 14.76 24.98 -34.74
C SER A 22 14.87 24.72 -33.23
N GLY A 23 15.29 23.50 -32.92
CA GLY A 23 15.62 23.06 -31.59
C GLY A 23 15.31 21.58 -31.41
N CYS A 24 16.20 20.70 -31.91
CA CYS A 24 16.34 19.37 -31.32
C CYS A 24 16.71 19.57 -29.84
N SER A 25 15.71 19.70 -28.97
CA SER A 25 15.88 19.35 -27.58
C SER A 25 15.39 17.92 -27.50
N THR A 26 16.35 17.00 -27.54
CA THR A 26 16.27 15.77 -26.75
C THR A 26 15.54 16.11 -25.46
N VAL A 27 14.29 15.68 -25.32
CA VAL A 27 13.68 15.55 -24.00
C VAL A 27 14.50 14.44 -23.36
N ALA A 28 15.59 14.84 -22.74
CA ALA A 28 16.31 14.02 -21.80
C ALA A 28 15.28 13.68 -20.73
N SER A 29 14.90 12.40 -20.70
CA SER A 29 14.24 11.79 -19.56
C SER A 29 15.18 11.98 -18.38
N ASP A 30 15.01 13.08 -17.67
CA ASP A 30 15.77 13.37 -16.46
C ASP A 30 15.12 12.52 -15.36
N PRO A 31 15.82 11.52 -14.78
CA PRO A 31 15.33 10.79 -13.64
C PRO A 31 15.51 11.73 -12.44
N GLN A 32 14.58 12.68 -12.29
CA GLN A 32 14.59 13.52 -11.10
C GLN A 32 14.07 12.64 -9.98
N GLY A 33 15.01 12.14 -9.17
CA GLY A 33 14.73 11.45 -7.93
C GLY A 33 13.94 12.31 -6.96
N LEU A 34 13.68 11.77 -5.78
CA LEU A 34 12.82 12.42 -4.79
C LEU A 34 13.35 13.80 -4.37
N ALA A 35 12.42 14.72 -4.08
CA ALA A 35 12.77 15.96 -3.40
C ALA A 35 13.24 15.65 -1.96
N PRO A 36 14.19 16.41 -1.39
CA PRO A 36 14.71 16.14 -0.05
C PRO A 36 13.64 16.08 1.05
N GLU A 37 12.56 16.88 0.92
CA GLU A 37 11.42 16.86 1.82
C GLU A 37 10.63 15.55 1.79
N ASP A 38 10.62 14.85 0.65
CA ASP A 38 9.87 13.61 0.44
C ASP A 38 10.67 12.37 0.89
N GLU A 39 12.00 12.48 1.02
CA GLU A 39 12.88 11.39 1.45
C GLU A 39 12.51 10.83 2.83
N LEU A 40 11.88 11.62 3.70
CA LEU A 40 11.43 11.15 5.02
C LEU A 40 10.18 10.25 4.94
N TYR A 41 9.48 10.28 3.82
CA TYR A 41 8.13 9.74 3.67
C TYR A 41 8.01 8.70 2.56
N LEU A 42 8.81 8.81 1.51
CA LEU A 42 8.70 8.02 0.28
C LEU A 42 10.01 7.31 -0.06
N PHE A 43 9.89 6.28 -0.90
CA PHE A 43 11.02 5.64 -1.57
C PHE A 43 11.10 6.11 -3.02
N ASP A 44 12.32 6.26 -3.54
CA ASP A 44 12.54 6.80 -4.88
C ASP A 44 12.30 5.72 -5.94
N LEU A 45 11.15 5.79 -6.60
CA LEU A 45 10.78 4.88 -7.68
C LEU A 45 11.63 5.04 -8.94
N SER A 46 12.38 6.13 -9.06
CA SER A 46 13.32 6.33 -10.17
C SER A 46 14.67 5.64 -9.94
N ASP A 47 14.94 5.16 -8.72
CA ASP A 47 16.12 4.36 -8.41
C ASP A 47 16.05 3.02 -9.17
N PRO A 48 17.00 2.70 -10.06
CA PRO A 48 17.00 1.44 -10.80
C PRO A 48 17.18 0.20 -9.93
N SER A 49 17.58 0.37 -8.66
CA SER A 49 17.67 -0.70 -7.66
C SER A 49 16.40 -0.86 -6.82
N PHE A 50 15.37 -0.04 -7.06
CA PHE A 50 14.09 -0.13 -6.37
C PHE A 50 13.30 -1.38 -6.81
N GLU A 51 12.91 -2.18 -5.82
CA GLU A 51 12.08 -3.37 -5.94
C GLU A 51 11.06 -3.39 -4.79
N LEU A 52 9.80 -3.13 -5.13
CA LEU A 52 8.71 -3.21 -4.15
C LEU A 52 8.51 -4.67 -3.75
N ALA A 53 8.34 -4.93 -2.44
CA ALA A 53 7.93 -6.25 -1.97
C ALA A 53 6.58 -6.63 -2.61
N THR A 54 6.43 -7.88 -3.07
CA THR A 54 5.22 -8.33 -3.78
C THR A 54 4.45 -9.43 -3.04
N PRO A 55 3.96 -9.18 -1.81
CA PRO A 55 3.29 -10.21 -1.00
C PRO A 55 2.09 -10.84 -1.70
N CYS A 56 1.39 -10.12 -2.59
CA CYS A 56 0.24 -10.69 -3.29
C CYS A 56 0.62 -11.82 -4.27
N LYS A 57 1.87 -11.84 -4.74
CA LYS A 57 2.41 -12.94 -5.56
C LYS A 57 2.93 -14.10 -4.73
N ASP A 58 3.32 -13.84 -3.50
CA ASP A 58 3.87 -14.83 -2.57
C ASP A 58 2.77 -15.62 -1.82
N ILE A 59 1.55 -15.07 -1.72
CA ILE A 59 0.40 -15.75 -1.13
C ILE A 59 -0.07 -16.88 -2.05
N SER A 60 -0.03 -18.12 -1.56
CA SER A 60 -0.43 -19.30 -2.31
C SER A 60 -1.92 -19.61 -2.19
N ASP A 61 -2.48 -20.31 -3.19
CA ASP A 61 -3.85 -20.84 -3.14
C ASP A 61 -4.07 -21.76 -1.93
N GLU A 62 -3.03 -22.49 -1.50
CA GLU A 62 -3.07 -23.35 -0.31
C GLU A 62 -3.27 -22.52 0.96
N GLN A 63 -2.51 -21.42 1.13
CA GLN A 63 -2.70 -20.50 2.26
C GLN A 63 -4.11 -19.88 2.25
N LEU A 64 -4.62 -19.47 1.08
CA LEU A 64 -5.97 -18.93 0.95
C LEU A 64 -7.02 -19.96 1.35
N GLN A 65 -6.88 -21.21 0.89
CA GLN A 65 -7.80 -22.30 1.21
C GLN A 65 -7.77 -22.65 2.70
N GLU A 66 -6.59 -22.76 3.31
CA GLU A 66 -6.42 -23.04 4.74
C GLU A 66 -7.06 -21.97 5.63
N LEU A 67 -6.97 -20.70 5.20
CA LEU A 67 -7.58 -19.57 5.90
C LEU A 67 -9.06 -19.38 5.59
N GLY A 68 -9.60 -20.10 4.59
CA GLY A 68 -10.96 -19.89 4.11
C GLY A 68 -11.17 -18.52 3.48
N LEU A 69 -10.12 -17.95 2.89
CA LEU A 69 -10.16 -16.67 2.18
C LEU A 69 -10.57 -16.88 0.72
N ARG A 70 -11.46 -16.02 0.23
CA ARG A 70 -11.76 -15.90 -1.19
C ARG A 70 -11.27 -14.57 -1.71
N GLN A 71 -10.60 -14.58 -2.84
CA GLN A 71 -10.20 -13.37 -3.54
C GLN A 71 -11.45 -12.54 -3.93
N MET A 72 -11.37 -11.23 -3.70
CA MET A 72 -12.33 -10.27 -4.22
C MET A 72 -12.04 -10.11 -5.72
N GLU A 73 -13.05 -10.14 -6.59
CA GLU A 73 -12.85 -10.06 -8.05
C GLU A 73 -11.97 -8.86 -8.43
N GLU A 74 -11.02 -9.10 -9.35
CA GLU A 74 -9.84 -8.29 -9.69
C GLU A 74 -10.05 -6.76 -9.58
N ASP A 75 -9.35 -6.14 -8.64
CA ASP A 75 -8.82 -4.79 -8.86
C ASP A 75 -7.88 -4.90 -10.06
N GLU A 76 -8.14 -4.14 -11.14
CA GLU A 76 -7.30 -4.11 -12.34
C GLU A 76 -5.82 -4.01 -11.95
N ASP A 77 -5.06 -5.09 -12.21
CA ASP A 77 -3.60 -5.25 -12.12
C ASP A 77 -2.89 -4.34 -11.09
N PRO A 78 -2.37 -4.86 -9.95
CA PRO A 78 -1.78 -4.03 -8.91
C PRO A 78 -0.66 -3.18 -9.51
N GLU A 79 -0.76 -1.86 -9.41
CA GLU A 79 0.18 -0.94 -10.04
C GLU A 79 1.55 -0.95 -9.31
N VAL A 80 2.30 -2.06 -9.38
CA VAL A 80 3.65 -2.18 -8.84
C VAL A 80 4.55 -1.08 -9.40
N LYS A 81 4.28 -0.63 -10.63
CA LYS A 81 4.96 0.50 -11.29
C LYS A 81 4.68 1.86 -10.66
N SER A 82 3.55 2.05 -9.97
CA SER A 82 3.26 3.26 -9.20
C SER A 82 3.72 3.15 -7.74
N GLY A 83 4.43 2.07 -7.39
CA GLY A 83 4.90 1.84 -6.03
C GLY A 83 3.82 1.30 -5.11
N LEU A 84 2.81 0.62 -5.64
CA LEU A 84 1.70 0.06 -4.88
C LEU A 84 1.34 -1.34 -5.38
N GLU A 85 1.31 -2.32 -4.49
CA GLU A 85 0.70 -3.62 -4.73
C GLU A 85 -0.42 -3.85 -3.73
N MET A 86 -1.57 -4.36 -4.19
CA MET A 86 -2.71 -4.63 -3.34
C MET A 86 -3.47 -5.87 -3.80
N CYS A 87 -3.94 -6.65 -2.83
CA CYS A 87 -4.87 -7.75 -3.05
C CYS A 87 -5.83 -7.83 -1.87
N SER A 88 -7.08 -8.17 -2.18
CA SER A 88 -8.19 -8.10 -1.24
C SER A 88 -8.92 -9.44 -1.19
N PHE A 89 -9.32 -9.84 0.02
CA PHE A 89 -9.95 -11.12 0.28
C PHE A 89 -11.15 -10.96 1.21
N PHE A 90 -12.15 -11.82 1.00
CA PHE A 90 -13.23 -12.02 1.95
C PHE A 90 -12.99 -13.26 2.81
N THR A 91 -13.28 -13.17 4.09
CA THR A 91 -13.39 -14.34 4.98
C THR A 91 -14.69 -15.11 4.72
N GLN A 92 -14.88 -16.25 5.40
CA GLN A 92 -16.14 -16.99 5.37
C GLN A 92 -17.33 -16.23 6.00
N HIS A 93 -17.05 -15.17 6.77
CA HIS A 93 -18.05 -14.30 7.39
C HIS A 93 -18.22 -12.98 6.64
N ASP A 94 -17.67 -12.88 5.43
CA ASP A 94 -17.65 -11.67 4.60
C ASP A 94 -16.93 -10.47 5.27
N ASP A 95 -16.03 -10.73 6.23
CA ASP A 95 -15.07 -9.73 6.70
C ASP A 95 -14.02 -9.48 5.61
N SER A 96 -13.41 -8.29 5.61
CA SER A 96 -12.40 -7.89 4.64
C SER A 96 -10.99 -8.09 5.18
N VAL A 97 -10.11 -8.66 4.35
CA VAL A 97 -8.66 -8.69 4.54
C VAL A 97 -8.02 -8.02 3.34
N VAL A 98 -7.27 -6.95 3.55
CA VAL A 98 -6.52 -6.26 2.49
C VAL A 98 -5.04 -6.37 2.78
N VAL A 99 -4.29 -6.89 1.82
CA VAL A 99 -2.83 -6.95 1.86
C VAL A 99 -2.30 -5.88 0.93
N THR A 100 -1.39 -5.05 1.42
CA THR A 100 -0.82 -3.94 0.66
C THR A 100 0.70 -3.93 0.81
N SER A 101 1.39 -3.59 -0.27
CA SER A 101 2.79 -3.18 -0.26
C SER A 101 2.89 -1.82 -0.92
N ALA A 102 3.54 -0.86 -0.29
CA ALA A 102 3.62 0.50 -0.81
C ALA A 102 5.03 1.10 -0.63
N ALA A 103 5.45 1.89 -1.62
CA ALA A 103 6.71 2.63 -1.65
C ALA A 103 6.70 3.86 -0.73
N LEU A 104 6.20 3.67 0.49
CA LEU A 104 6.08 4.68 1.54
C LEU A 104 6.79 4.20 2.80
N LYS A 105 7.20 5.15 3.63
CA LYS A 105 7.82 4.91 4.95
C LYS A 105 6.77 5.08 6.05
N LEU A 106 6.98 4.45 7.19
CA LEU A 106 6.04 4.53 8.32
C LEU A 106 5.71 5.97 8.77
N PRO A 107 6.62 6.96 8.75
CA PRO A 107 6.28 8.35 9.07
C PRO A 107 5.13 8.91 8.23
N ARG A 108 5.00 8.51 6.95
CA ARG A 108 3.92 8.98 6.08
C ARG A 108 2.55 8.49 6.56
N LEU A 109 2.47 7.23 6.98
CA LEU A 109 1.24 6.66 7.55
C LEU A 109 0.82 7.35 8.85
N ARG A 110 1.80 7.76 9.67
CA ARG A 110 1.52 8.43 10.95
C ARG A 110 0.93 9.83 10.80
N GLU A 111 1.07 10.46 9.63
CA GLU A 111 0.49 11.80 9.39
C GLU A 111 -1.01 11.73 9.08
N ASP A 112 -1.42 10.69 8.35
CA ASP A 112 -2.75 10.63 7.75
C ASP A 112 -3.70 9.69 8.53
N ALA A 113 -3.17 8.79 9.37
CA ALA A 113 -3.95 7.75 10.04
C ALA A 113 -4.15 7.97 11.55
N VAL A 114 -5.16 7.27 12.11
CA VAL A 114 -5.45 7.26 13.55
C VAL A 114 -4.74 6.09 14.22
N ALA A 115 -3.72 6.38 15.03
CA ALA A 115 -2.96 5.36 15.75
C ALA A 115 -3.85 4.57 16.72
N ILE A 116 -3.70 3.24 16.70
CA ILE A 116 -4.38 2.34 17.62
C ILE A 116 -3.36 1.89 18.68
N PRO A 117 -3.69 1.97 19.99
CA PRO A 117 -2.80 1.53 21.06
C PRO A 117 -2.77 0.00 21.17
N TYR A 118 -2.17 -0.65 20.17
CA TYR A 118 -2.02 -2.09 20.07
C TYR A 118 -0.55 -2.46 19.87
N ASP A 119 -0.04 -3.36 20.71
CA ASP A 119 1.35 -3.81 20.66
C ASP A 119 1.47 -5.07 19.82
N VAL A 120 2.12 -4.95 18.65
CA VAL A 120 2.50 -6.11 17.84
C VAL A 120 3.77 -6.78 18.38
N THR A 121 3.93 -8.07 18.07
CA THR A 121 5.14 -8.83 18.36
C THR A 121 6.43 -8.13 17.86
N SER A 122 7.53 -8.28 18.61
CA SER A 122 8.79 -7.57 18.35
C SER A 122 9.43 -7.88 17.00
N GLU A 123 9.15 -9.04 16.42
CA GLU A 123 9.66 -9.47 15.11
C GLU A 123 9.15 -8.58 13.97
N LYS A 124 7.99 -7.95 14.15
CA LYS A 124 7.40 -7.03 13.18
C LYS A 124 8.02 -5.64 13.22
N GLN A 125 8.81 -5.29 14.24
CA GLN A 125 9.39 -3.95 14.37
C GLN A 125 10.45 -3.66 13.28
N PRO A 126 10.52 -2.43 12.73
CA PRO A 126 9.67 -1.29 13.03
C PRO A 126 8.25 -1.44 12.44
N ALA A 127 7.24 -1.20 13.27
CA ALA A 127 5.84 -1.36 12.91
C ALA A 127 4.97 -0.17 13.36
N PHE A 128 3.78 -0.06 12.78
CA PHE A 128 2.75 0.89 13.16
C PHE A 128 1.38 0.25 13.03
N VAL A 129 0.53 0.43 14.04
CA VAL A 129 -0.86 -0.06 14.04
C VAL A 129 -1.80 1.11 14.04
N PHE A 130 -2.75 1.11 13.12
CA PHE A 130 -3.66 2.25 12.90
C PHE A 130 -4.99 1.84 12.29
N SER A 131 -5.94 2.75 12.30
CA SER A 131 -7.12 2.76 11.44
C SER A 131 -7.06 3.99 10.55
N GLU A 132 -7.42 3.86 9.27
CA GLU A 132 -7.36 4.98 8.31
C GLU A 132 -8.24 6.16 8.75
N ASN A 133 -9.41 5.87 9.33
CA ASN A 133 -10.41 6.86 9.71
C ASN A 133 -10.74 6.86 11.22
N GLY A 134 -10.11 5.98 11.99
CA GLY A 134 -10.34 5.80 13.43
C GLY A 134 -11.70 5.19 13.78
N SER A 135 -12.45 4.70 12.80
CA SER A 135 -13.82 4.20 12.96
C SER A 135 -13.98 2.75 12.52
N THR A 136 -13.20 2.29 11.54
CA THR A 136 -13.33 0.95 10.96
C THR A 136 -11.96 0.31 10.73
N GLY A 137 -11.91 -1.01 10.93
CA GLY A 137 -10.75 -1.84 10.64
C GLY A 137 -9.52 -1.55 11.48
N CYS A 138 -8.57 -2.48 11.44
CA CYS A 138 -7.24 -2.31 12.00
C CYS A 138 -6.20 -2.73 10.97
N THR A 139 -5.18 -1.87 10.80
CA THR A 139 -4.08 -2.08 9.88
C THR A 139 -2.79 -2.26 10.67
N VAL A 140 -2.10 -3.37 10.42
CA VAL A 140 -0.75 -3.62 10.90
C VAL A 140 0.23 -3.35 9.76
N ALA A 141 1.07 -2.35 9.92
CA ALA A 141 2.11 -1.98 8.96
C ALA A 141 3.50 -2.29 9.51
N ALA A 142 4.38 -2.82 8.68
CA ALA A 142 5.78 -3.05 9.00
C ALA A 142 6.69 -2.53 7.89
N GLU A 143 7.75 -1.80 8.26
CA GLU A 143 8.69 -1.26 7.28
C GLU A 143 9.58 -2.37 6.71
N THR A 144 9.88 -2.26 5.42
CA THR A 144 10.87 -3.03 4.68
C THR A 144 11.99 -2.10 4.19
N ASN A 145 13.01 -2.61 3.50
CA ASN A 145 14.09 -1.74 3.00
C ASN A 145 13.66 -0.79 1.88
N GLN A 146 12.57 -1.11 1.17
CA GLN A 146 12.15 -0.42 -0.04
C GLN A 146 10.63 -0.13 -0.04
N GLY A 147 10.01 -0.14 1.14
CA GLY A 147 8.59 0.15 1.27
C GLY A 147 8.06 -0.17 2.66
N THR A 148 6.75 -0.29 2.73
CA THR A 148 6.01 -0.76 3.90
C THR A 148 5.01 -1.80 3.42
N VAL A 149 4.93 -2.91 4.14
CA VAL A 149 3.92 -3.94 3.93
C VAL A 149 2.85 -3.80 5.01
N LEU A 150 1.59 -3.96 4.63
CA LEU A 150 0.42 -3.73 5.47
C LEU A 150 -0.56 -4.90 5.33
N VAL A 151 -1.20 -5.24 6.44
CA VAL A 151 -2.44 -6.03 6.43
C VAL A 151 -3.49 -5.28 7.20
N GLU A 152 -4.60 -4.97 6.52
CA GLU A 152 -5.83 -4.50 7.12
C GLU A 152 -6.78 -5.67 7.32
N PHE A 153 -7.38 -5.75 8.50
CA PHE A 153 -8.57 -6.52 8.75
C PHE A 153 -9.71 -5.59 9.13
N SER A 154 -10.86 -5.76 8.50
CA SER A 154 -12.08 -5.07 8.90
C SER A 154 -13.24 -6.04 8.97
N SER A 155 -13.85 -6.11 10.14
CA SER A 155 -15.07 -6.88 10.33
C SER A 155 -16.25 -6.24 9.58
N ASN A 156 -17.17 -7.08 9.08
CA ASN A 156 -18.41 -6.61 8.44
C ASN A 156 -19.43 -6.05 9.46
N ASP A 157 -19.20 -6.34 10.75
CA ASP A 157 -20.00 -5.85 11.88
C ASP A 157 -19.55 -4.45 12.35
N PHE A 158 -19.40 -3.51 11.42
CA PHE A 158 -18.85 -2.16 11.67
C PHE A 158 -19.57 -1.38 12.79
N ASP A 159 -20.84 -1.67 13.07
CA ASP A 159 -21.61 -1.02 14.13
C ASP A 159 -21.39 -1.63 15.53
N MET A 160 -20.78 -2.83 15.61
CA MET A 160 -20.64 -3.61 16.85
C MET A 160 -19.19 -3.77 17.30
N LYS A 161 -18.21 -3.49 16.43
CA LYS A 161 -16.78 -3.59 16.74
C LYS A 161 -16.06 -2.26 16.57
N THR A 162 -15.09 -2.04 17.45
CA THR A 162 -14.11 -0.96 17.38
C THR A 162 -12.87 -1.42 16.60
N PRO A 163 -12.13 -0.51 15.96
CA PRO A 163 -10.83 -0.80 15.35
C PRO A 163 -9.89 -1.64 16.23
N GLU A 164 -9.79 -1.32 17.52
CA GLU A 164 -8.97 -2.06 18.49
C GLU A 164 -9.32 -3.55 18.56
N GLN A 165 -10.58 -3.90 18.38
CA GLN A 165 -11.07 -5.28 18.45
C GLN A 165 -10.74 -6.09 17.18
N ASP A 166 -10.42 -5.41 16.08
CA ASP A 166 -10.06 -6.02 14.80
C ASP A 166 -8.54 -6.27 14.68
N CYS A 167 -7.72 -5.63 15.54
CA CYS A 167 -6.26 -5.79 15.50
C CYS A 167 -5.72 -7.20 15.74
N PRO A 168 -6.29 -8.04 16.62
CA PRO A 168 -5.84 -9.43 16.75
C PRO A 168 -5.97 -10.23 15.46
N ASP A 169 -7.04 -10.01 14.70
CA ASP A 169 -7.24 -10.65 13.40
C ASP A 169 -6.31 -10.03 12.34
N ALA A 170 -6.11 -8.72 12.35
CA ALA A 170 -5.11 -8.05 11.50
C ALA A 170 -3.69 -8.61 11.72
N GLU A 171 -3.25 -8.75 12.98
CA GLU A 171 -1.93 -9.31 13.30
C GLU A 171 -1.83 -10.78 12.89
N LYS A 172 -2.89 -11.58 13.12
CA LYS A 172 -2.96 -12.98 12.68
C LYS A 172 -2.79 -13.11 11.16
N TYR A 173 -3.54 -12.33 10.38
CA TYR A 173 -3.41 -12.37 8.92
C TYR A 173 -2.06 -11.84 8.46
N PHE A 174 -1.52 -10.81 9.12
CA PHE A 174 -0.16 -10.34 8.88
C PHE A 174 0.86 -11.47 9.06
N ASP A 175 0.79 -12.22 10.16
CA ASP A 175 1.73 -13.31 10.43
C ASP A 175 1.70 -14.41 9.38
N ILE A 176 0.51 -14.76 8.91
CA ILE A 176 0.33 -15.88 7.99
C ILE A 176 0.62 -15.48 6.54
N LEU A 177 0.19 -14.28 6.13
CA LEU A 177 0.30 -13.82 4.73
C LEU A 177 1.64 -13.13 4.44
N ILE A 178 2.26 -12.50 5.44
CA ILE A 178 3.48 -11.68 5.28
C ILE A 178 4.62 -12.16 6.19
N GLY A 179 4.31 -12.58 7.42
CA GLY A 179 5.28 -12.81 8.49
C GLY A 179 6.44 -13.74 8.11
N GLY A 180 6.15 -14.85 7.40
CA GLY A 180 7.18 -15.79 6.92
C GLY A 180 8.19 -15.19 5.93
N LYS A 181 7.84 -14.10 5.26
CA LYS A 181 8.63 -13.41 4.24
C LYS A 181 9.15 -12.04 4.68
N LEU A 182 8.70 -11.51 5.82
CA LEU A 182 9.05 -10.16 6.27
C LEU A 182 10.58 -9.94 6.36
N ASN A 183 11.33 -10.93 6.84
CA ASN A 183 12.79 -10.84 6.89
C ASN A 183 13.45 -10.85 5.51
N GLU A 184 12.86 -11.54 4.52
CA GLU A 184 13.32 -11.53 3.14
C GLU A 184 13.17 -10.13 2.55
N TYR A 185 11.99 -9.52 2.70
CA TYR A 185 11.72 -8.14 2.27
C TYR A 185 12.62 -7.09 2.95
N ARG A 186 13.12 -7.38 4.15
CA ARG A 186 14.10 -6.54 4.88
C ARG A 186 15.56 -6.85 4.55
N SER A 187 15.83 -7.95 3.86
CA SER A 187 17.20 -8.40 3.58
C SER A 187 17.69 -7.99 2.19
N HIS A 188 16.80 -7.62 1.27
CA HIS A 188 17.20 -7.15 -0.05
C HIS A 188 17.93 -5.80 0.07
N ARG A 189 19.26 -5.91 0.09
CA ARG A 189 20.22 -5.02 -0.56
C ARG A 189 20.92 -5.90 -1.59
N SER A 190 20.69 -5.65 -2.87
CA SER A 190 21.66 -6.08 -3.90
C SER A 190 22.75 -5.02 -4.01
#